data_AF-A0A2D5X084-F1
#
_entry.id   AF-A0A2D5X084-F1
#
_cell.length_a   1.000
_cell.length_b   1.000
_cell.length_c   1.000
_cell.angle_alpha   90.00
_cell.angle_beta   90.00
_cell.angle_gamma   90.00
#
_symmetry.space_group_name_H-M   'P 1'
#
loop_
_entity.id
_entity.type
_entity.pdbx_description
1 polymer ?
#
loop_
_entity_poly.entity_id
_entity_poly.type
_entity_poly.pdbx_seq_one_letter_code
_entity_poly.pdbx_strand_id
1 'polypeptide(L)'
;MFSGLFIAFSIWKYGYYKWRGLVEDGKVDDGIASFFKHGMSGFRDDFINTGDNDIWVPRAWDFIMYFAFPILFTVLILSYFGDLISSFDPWYSAFGLDPHGAGIIFLFWGVVAALFIGFNDYVLTRRPVYLGEGHWITGLFDRSNWEMRDAPLFRNVPEGAEVSIEDLPGGSDPQIVEVGEVPPGWEGVYGDVMDAELA
;
A
#
# COMPACT_ATOMS: atom_id res chain seq x y z
N MET A 1 -14.45 -7.38 1.02
CA MET A 1 -13.92 -8.48 1.87
C MET A 1 -12.46 -8.76 1.53
N PHE A 2 -12.10 -8.98 0.27
CA PHE A 2 -10.70 -9.18 -0.13
C PHE A 2 -9.81 -7.95 0.02
N SER A 3 -10.34 -6.73 -0.13
CA SER A 3 -9.59 -5.49 0.14
C SER A 3 -9.01 -5.44 1.54
N GLY A 4 -9.74 -5.91 2.56
CA GLY A 4 -9.24 -6.02 3.93
C GLY A 4 -8.12 -7.05 4.08
N LEU A 5 -8.20 -8.18 3.37
CA LEU A 5 -7.15 -9.20 3.35
C LEU A 5 -5.88 -8.69 2.68
N PHE A 6 -6.00 -7.95 1.57
CA PHE A 6 -4.87 -7.33 0.90
C PHE A 6 -4.19 -6.30 1.80
N ILE A 7 -4.96 -5.44 2.47
CA ILE A 7 -4.41 -4.49 3.44
C ILE A 7 -3.70 -5.22 4.58
N ALA A 8 -4.33 -6.24 5.17
CA ALA A 8 -3.71 -7.05 6.23
C ALA A 8 -2.42 -7.74 5.75
N PHE A 9 -2.41 -8.28 4.53
CA PHE A 9 -1.24 -8.89 3.93
C PHE A 9 -0.10 -7.89 3.70
N SER A 10 -0.41 -6.70 3.18
CA SER A 10 0.58 -5.62 3.01
C SER A 10 1.17 -5.21 4.35
N ILE A 11 0.35 -5.11 5.40
CA ILE A 11 0.79 -4.82 6.76
C ILE A 11 1.69 -5.93 7.31
N TRP A 12 1.31 -7.20 7.17
CA TRP A 12 2.14 -8.34 7.61
C TRP A 12 3.47 -8.40 6.85
N LYS A 13 3.44 -8.14 5.53
CA LYS A 13 4.62 -8.09 4.66
C LYS A 13 5.57 -6.99 5.12
N TYR A 14 5.06 -5.78 5.39
CA TYR A 14 5.87 -4.69 5.94
C TYR A 14 6.50 -5.08 7.29
N GLY A 15 5.69 -5.60 8.21
CA GLY A 15 6.15 -6.02 9.52
C GLY A 15 7.23 -7.12 9.44
N TYR A 16 7.10 -8.04 8.48
CA TYR A 16 8.11 -9.07 8.22
C TYR A 16 9.44 -8.47 7.76
N TYR A 17 9.44 -7.57 6.76
CA TYR A 17 10.68 -6.95 6.29
C TYR A 17 11.36 -6.11 7.36
N LYS A 18 10.58 -5.32 8.12
CA LYS A 18 11.15 -4.52 9.21
C LYS A 18 11.77 -5.39 10.29
N TRP A 19 11.09 -6.47 10.70
CA TRP A 19 11.65 -7.43 11.65
C TRP A 19 12.91 -8.12 11.09
N ARG A 20 12.91 -8.53 9.81
CA ARG A 20 14.09 -9.13 9.17
C ARG A 20 15.28 -8.18 9.14
N GLY A 21 15.08 -6.91 8.84
CA GLY A 21 16.12 -5.89 8.92
C GLY A 21 16.69 -5.75 10.33
N LEU A 22 15.85 -5.78 11.37
CA LEU A 22 16.32 -5.76 12.76
C LEU A 22 17.13 -7.00 13.16
N VAL A 23 16.79 -8.17 12.60
CA VAL A 23 17.56 -9.41 12.81
C VAL A 23 18.91 -9.33 12.10
N GLU A 24 18.94 -8.81 10.88
CA GLU A 24 20.16 -8.64 10.08
C GLU A 24 21.12 -7.62 10.70
N ASP A 25 20.58 -6.55 11.29
CA ASP A 25 21.32 -5.56 12.09
C ASP A 25 21.82 -6.11 13.44
N GLY A 26 21.43 -7.34 13.83
CA GLY A 26 21.76 -7.94 15.13
C GLY A 26 21.08 -7.25 16.33
N LYS A 27 20.03 -6.46 16.09
CA LYS A 27 19.29 -5.72 17.14
C LYS A 27 18.28 -6.61 17.87
N VAL A 28 17.77 -7.64 17.21
CA VAL A 28 16.83 -8.62 17.78
C VAL A 28 17.19 -10.02 17.34
N ASP A 29 16.85 -11.01 18.17
CA ASP A 29 17.09 -12.42 17.84
C ASP A 29 16.22 -12.88 16.67
N ASP A 30 16.72 -13.86 15.91
CA ASP A 30 15.92 -14.58 14.92
C ASP A 30 14.94 -15.54 15.65
N GLY A 31 13.74 -15.68 15.10
CA GLY A 31 12.71 -16.59 15.61
C GLY A 31 11.29 -16.02 15.67
N ILE A 32 10.33 -16.94 15.76
CA ILE A 32 8.88 -16.66 15.73
C ILE A 32 8.46 -15.74 16.88
N ALA A 33 9.00 -15.95 18.08
CA ALA A 33 8.70 -15.11 19.24
C ALA A 33 9.19 -13.65 19.03
N SER A 34 10.34 -13.47 18.40
CA SER A 34 10.89 -12.16 18.05
C SER A 34 10.01 -11.48 16.99
N PHE A 35 9.56 -12.23 15.98
CA PHE A 35 8.63 -11.73 14.97
C PHE A 35 7.31 -11.23 15.57
N PHE A 36 6.67 -12.00 16.46
CA PHE A 36 5.43 -11.55 17.12
C PHE A 36 5.61 -10.29 17.97
N LYS A 37 6.83 -10.07 18.50
CA LYS A 37 7.13 -8.93 19.37
C LYS A 37 7.43 -7.65 18.59
N HIS A 38 8.05 -7.76 17.42
CA HIS A 38 8.60 -6.62 16.66
C HIS A 38 8.01 -6.43 15.26
N GLY A 39 7.38 -7.45 14.67
CA GLY A 39 6.87 -7.40 13.31
C GLY A 39 5.70 -6.42 13.16
N MET A 40 4.56 -6.71 13.78
CA MET A 40 3.36 -5.86 13.66
C MET A 40 3.48 -4.52 14.39
N SER A 41 4.21 -4.49 15.51
CA SER A 41 4.49 -3.23 16.19
C SER A 41 5.24 -2.26 15.27
N GLY A 42 6.09 -2.79 14.39
CA GLY A 42 6.82 -2.01 13.40
C GLY A 42 5.92 -1.14 12.51
N PHE A 43 4.83 -1.71 11.97
CA PHE A 43 3.86 -0.95 11.17
C PHE A 43 3.10 0.08 12.00
N ARG A 44 2.61 -0.35 13.16
CA ARG A 44 1.82 0.51 14.05
C ARG A 44 2.63 1.74 14.48
N ASP A 45 3.87 1.53 14.87
CA ASP A 45 4.72 2.58 15.42
C ASP A 45 5.22 3.55 14.33
N ASP A 46 5.41 3.08 13.09
CA ASP A 46 5.89 3.94 11.99
C ASP A 46 4.79 4.72 11.27
N PHE A 47 3.57 4.17 11.18
CA PHE A 47 2.51 4.75 10.35
C PHE A 47 1.29 5.24 11.14
N ILE A 48 1.04 4.69 12.33
CA ILE A 48 -0.15 5.03 13.12
C ILE A 48 0.25 5.88 14.33
N ASN A 49 1.17 5.41 15.16
CA ASN A 49 1.60 6.11 16.37
C ASN A 49 2.73 7.11 16.05
N THR A 50 2.52 7.94 15.04
CA THR A 50 3.43 9.04 14.68
C THR A 50 3.12 10.28 15.52
N GLY A 51 4.08 11.22 15.59
CA GLY A 51 3.92 12.45 16.37
C GLY A 51 2.75 13.33 15.92
N ASP A 52 2.36 13.23 14.65
CA ASP A 52 1.31 14.05 14.03
C ASP A 52 -0.08 13.39 14.07
N ASN A 53 -0.18 12.14 14.52
CA ASN A 53 -1.46 11.42 14.58
C ASN A 53 -2.12 11.56 15.96
N ASP A 54 -3.36 12.06 15.98
CA ASP A 54 -4.17 12.25 17.20
C ASP A 54 -4.61 10.93 17.88
N ILE A 55 -4.53 9.81 17.17
CA ILE A 55 -5.02 8.52 17.65
C ILE A 55 -3.83 7.62 17.99
N TRP A 56 -3.68 7.33 19.28
CA TRP A 56 -2.73 6.32 19.74
C TRP A 56 -3.36 4.92 19.75
N VAL A 57 -2.71 3.99 19.06
CA VAL A 57 -3.11 2.59 18.97
C VAL A 57 -2.26 1.72 19.90
N PRO A 58 -2.87 0.94 20.80
CA PRO A 58 -2.15 0.07 21.73
C PRO A 58 -1.67 -1.23 21.10
N ARG A 59 -0.81 -1.96 21.83
CA ARG A 59 -0.33 -3.32 21.48
C ARG A 59 -1.41 -4.38 21.32
N ALA A 60 -2.62 -4.13 21.83
CA ALA A 60 -3.77 -5.00 21.58
C ALA A 60 -4.09 -5.11 20.07
N TRP A 61 -3.78 -4.07 19.29
CA TRP A 61 -3.96 -4.10 17.84
C TRP A 61 -3.09 -5.17 17.16
N ASP A 62 -1.85 -5.36 17.61
CA ASP A 62 -0.94 -6.39 17.08
C ASP A 62 -1.58 -7.79 17.23
N PHE A 63 -2.21 -8.05 18.38
CA PHE A 63 -2.96 -9.29 18.62
C PHE A 63 -4.17 -9.44 17.68
N ILE A 64 -4.93 -8.37 17.48
CA ILE A 64 -6.08 -8.38 16.55
C ILE A 64 -5.60 -8.75 15.14
N MET A 65 -4.50 -8.15 14.70
CA MET A 65 -3.94 -8.39 13.37
C MET A 65 -3.35 -9.79 13.22
N TYR A 66 -2.69 -10.33 14.25
CA TYR A 66 -2.11 -11.69 14.16
C TYR A 66 -3.13 -12.81 14.30
N PHE A 67 -4.20 -12.62 15.09
CA PHE A 67 -5.09 -13.71 15.47
C PHE A 67 -6.54 -13.45 15.09
N ALA A 68 -7.12 -12.36 15.58
CA ALA A 68 -8.55 -12.09 15.39
C ALA A 68 -8.90 -11.98 13.90
N PHE A 69 -8.11 -11.23 13.14
CA PHE A 69 -8.35 -11.04 11.71
C PHE A 69 -8.25 -12.36 10.91
N PRO A 70 -7.16 -13.16 11.00
CA PRO A 70 -7.10 -14.45 10.31
C PRO A 70 -8.21 -15.42 10.73
N ILE A 71 -8.57 -15.47 12.02
CA ILE A 71 -9.64 -16.36 12.50
C ILE A 71 -10.99 -15.93 11.92
N LEU A 72 -11.35 -14.66 12.05
CA LEU A 72 -12.61 -14.14 11.53
C LEU A 72 -12.69 -14.29 10.01
N PHE A 73 -11.60 -14.03 9.30
CA PHE A 73 -11.52 -14.26 7.86
C PHE A 73 -11.70 -15.74 7.49
N THR A 74 -11.08 -16.65 8.25
CA THR A 74 -11.23 -18.11 8.03
C THR A 74 -12.66 -18.55 8.26
N VAL A 75 -13.29 -18.15 9.37
CA VAL A 75 -14.69 -18.45 9.66
C VAL A 75 -15.60 -17.95 8.54
N LEU A 76 -15.36 -16.72 8.07
CA LEU A 76 -16.12 -16.11 7.00
C LEU A 76 -15.98 -16.85 5.66
N ILE A 77 -14.76 -17.19 5.25
CA ILE A 77 -14.52 -17.92 4.00
C ILE A 77 -15.12 -19.32 4.08
N LEU A 78 -14.89 -20.04 5.19
CA LEU A 78 -15.43 -21.37 5.37
C LEU A 78 -16.97 -21.38 5.44
N SER A 79 -17.59 -20.38 6.09
CA SER A 79 -19.05 -20.30 6.15
C SER A 79 -19.65 -19.95 4.79
N TYR A 80 -19.09 -18.96 4.09
CA TYR A 80 -19.55 -18.54 2.78
C TYR A 80 -19.42 -19.64 1.73
N PHE A 81 -18.21 -20.21 1.59
CA PHE A 81 -17.98 -21.27 0.60
C PHE A 81 -18.59 -22.61 1.03
N GLY A 82 -18.66 -22.88 2.34
CA GLY A 82 -19.33 -24.07 2.86
C GLY A 82 -20.83 -24.07 2.53
N ASP A 83 -21.51 -22.95 2.75
CA ASP A 83 -22.90 -22.76 2.34
C ASP A 83 -23.05 -22.87 0.82
N LEU A 84 -22.20 -22.18 0.05
CA LEU A 84 -22.23 -22.23 -1.42
C LEU A 84 -22.12 -23.66 -1.98
N ILE A 85 -21.18 -24.46 -1.46
CA ILE A 85 -20.93 -25.83 -1.91
C ILE A 85 -22.05 -26.79 -1.47
N SER A 86 -22.67 -26.55 -0.32
CA SER A 86 -23.71 -27.42 0.23
C SER A 86 -25.10 -27.12 -0.31
N SER A 87 -25.38 -25.87 -0.66
CA SER A 87 -26.70 -25.41 -1.08
C SER A 87 -26.94 -25.53 -2.60
N PHE A 88 -25.89 -25.46 -3.41
CA PHE A 88 -25.98 -25.53 -4.87
C PHE A 88 -24.82 -26.35 -5.46
N ASP A 89 -24.98 -26.92 -6.66
CA ASP A 89 -23.83 -27.45 -7.42
C ASP A 89 -23.11 -26.26 -8.07
N PRO A 90 -21.95 -25.81 -7.53
CA PRO A 90 -21.29 -24.60 -8.02
C PRO A 90 -20.76 -24.78 -9.45
N TRP A 91 -20.62 -26.02 -9.93
CA TRP A 91 -20.06 -26.33 -11.24
C TRP A 91 -21.09 -26.37 -12.36
N TYR A 92 -22.38 -26.47 -12.03
CA TYR A 92 -23.49 -26.59 -12.98
C TYR A 92 -23.48 -25.50 -14.06
N SER A 93 -23.02 -24.30 -13.71
CA SER A 93 -22.86 -23.15 -14.62
C SER A 93 -21.55 -22.41 -14.41
N ALA A 94 -20.44 -23.15 -14.23
CA ALA A 94 -19.11 -22.57 -13.98
C ALA A 94 -18.62 -21.57 -15.06
N PHE A 95 -19.17 -21.64 -16.27
CA PHE A 95 -18.86 -20.71 -17.38
C PHE A 95 -20.09 -19.97 -17.91
N GLY A 96 -21.19 -19.96 -17.14
CA GLY A 96 -22.41 -19.19 -17.42
C GLY A 96 -22.49 -17.90 -16.59
N LEU A 97 -23.50 -17.08 -16.87
CA LEU A 97 -23.83 -15.86 -16.09
C LEU A 97 -24.95 -16.11 -15.07
N ASP A 98 -25.21 -17.37 -14.71
CA ASP A 98 -26.21 -17.70 -13.70
C ASP A 98 -25.73 -17.20 -12.33
N PRO A 99 -26.56 -16.45 -11.58
CA PRO A 99 -26.23 -15.99 -10.23
C PRO A 99 -25.89 -17.11 -9.24
N HIS A 100 -26.35 -18.34 -9.49
CA HIS A 100 -26.10 -19.50 -8.63
C HIS A 100 -24.87 -20.33 -9.06
N GLY A 101 -24.18 -19.95 -10.14
CA GLY A 101 -23.03 -20.66 -10.68
C GLY A 101 -21.67 -20.08 -10.27
N ALA A 102 -20.62 -20.90 -10.28
CA ALA A 102 -19.25 -20.42 -10.06
C ALA A 102 -18.76 -19.39 -11.11
N GLY A 103 -19.43 -19.30 -12.28
CA GLY A 103 -19.07 -18.36 -13.34
C GLY A 103 -19.17 -16.89 -12.92
N ILE A 104 -20.21 -16.51 -12.18
CA ILE A 104 -20.36 -15.13 -11.69
C ILE A 104 -19.29 -14.78 -10.65
N ILE A 105 -18.87 -15.78 -9.85
CA ILE A 105 -17.78 -15.64 -8.89
C ILE A 105 -16.49 -15.39 -9.66
N PHE A 106 -16.11 -16.27 -10.59
CA PHE A 106 -14.88 -16.07 -11.37
C PHE A 106 -14.86 -14.76 -12.15
N LEU A 107 -15.99 -14.31 -12.69
CA LEU A 107 -16.11 -13.00 -13.33
C LEU A 107 -15.80 -11.86 -12.36
N PHE A 108 -16.44 -11.85 -11.19
CA PHE A 108 -16.25 -10.80 -10.20
C PHE A 108 -14.80 -10.76 -9.69
N TRP A 109 -14.24 -11.93 -9.42
CA TRP A 109 -12.84 -12.09 -9.00
C TRP A 109 -11.85 -11.71 -10.09
N GLY A 110 -12.13 -12.07 -11.34
CA GLY A 110 -11.32 -11.70 -12.50
C GLY A 110 -11.30 -10.19 -12.70
N VAL A 111 -12.46 -9.52 -12.60
CA VAL A 111 -12.55 -8.05 -12.68
C VAL A 111 -11.80 -7.39 -11.54
N VAL A 112 -11.99 -7.83 -10.30
CA VAL A 112 -11.27 -7.28 -9.14
C VAL A 112 -9.76 -7.49 -9.27
N ALA A 113 -9.31 -8.69 -9.67
CA ALA A 113 -7.90 -8.99 -9.85
C ALA A 113 -7.27 -8.17 -11.00
N ALA A 114 -7.97 -8.04 -12.14
CA ALA A 114 -7.50 -7.25 -13.27
C ALA A 114 -7.43 -5.75 -12.91
N LEU A 115 -8.43 -5.23 -12.20
CA LEU A 115 -8.40 -3.87 -11.67
C LEU A 115 -7.22 -3.70 -10.71
N PHE A 116 -6.98 -4.66 -9.80
CA PHE A 116 -5.90 -4.55 -8.83
C PHE A 116 -4.52 -4.60 -9.47
N ILE A 117 -4.29 -5.52 -10.41
CA ILE A 117 -3.03 -5.62 -11.17
C ILE A 117 -2.83 -4.35 -12.01
N GLY A 118 -3.86 -3.90 -12.73
CA GLY A 118 -3.79 -2.69 -13.54
C GLY A 118 -3.59 -1.42 -12.71
N PHE A 119 -4.21 -1.32 -11.54
CA PHE A 119 -4.08 -0.16 -10.66
C PHE A 119 -2.73 -0.13 -9.94
N ASN A 120 -2.22 -1.30 -9.53
CA ASN A 120 -0.96 -1.41 -8.80
C ASN A 120 0.26 -1.00 -9.65
N ASP A 121 0.30 -1.39 -10.92
CA ASP A 121 1.48 -1.12 -11.78
C ASP A 121 1.40 0.22 -12.52
N TYR A 122 0.19 0.77 -12.74
CA TYR A 122 0.01 1.99 -13.52
C TYR A 122 -0.39 3.22 -12.70
N VAL A 123 -1.12 3.07 -11.59
CA VAL A 123 -1.69 4.21 -10.83
C VAL A 123 -1.02 4.41 -9.47
N LEU A 124 -0.54 3.34 -8.82
CA LEU A 124 0.10 3.47 -7.51
C LEU A 124 1.59 3.85 -7.60
N THR A 125 2.27 3.43 -8.67
CA THR A 125 3.69 3.75 -8.93
C THR A 125 3.85 5.05 -9.71
N ARG A 126 2.81 5.51 -10.41
CA ARG A 126 2.85 6.69 -11.27
C ARG A 126 1.76 7.67 -10.90
N ARG A 127 2.11 8.95 -10.90
CA ARG A 127 1.20 10.06 -10.63
C ARG A 127 0.85 10.78 -11.94
N PRO A 128 -0.45 11.04 -12.20
CA PRO A 128 -0.85 11.87 -13.33
C PRO A 128 -0.48 13.33 -13.07
N VAL A 129 0.23 13.94 -14.02
CA VAL A 129 0.59 15.35 -14.03
C VAL A 129 -0.19 16.02 -15.16
N TYR A 130 -0.90 17.11 -14.82
CA TYR A 130 -1.61 17.93 -15.79
C TYR A 130 -0.64 18.91 -16.45
N LEU A 131 -0.54 18.87 -17.77
CA LEU A 131 0.34 19.71 -18.60
C LEU A 131 -0.43 20.76 -19.40
N GLY A 132 -1.76 20.72 -19.38
CA GLY A 132 -2.59 21.65 -20.13
C GLY A 132 -2.61 23.05 -19.53
N GLU A 133 -3.01 24.04 -20.33
CA GLU A 133 -3.25 25.39 -19.83
C GLU A 133 -4.60 25.44 -19.06
N GLY A 134 -4.64 26.21 -17.98
CA GLY A 134 -5.85 26.41 -17.16
C GLY A 134 -6.07 25.36 -16.07
N HIS A 135 -7.31 25.24 -15.58
CA HIS A 135 -7.63 24.31 -14.49
C HIS A 135 -7.72 22.87 -15.01
N TRP A 136 -7.11 21.91 -14.31
CA TRP A 136 -7.09 20.48 -14.69
C TRP A 136 -8.46 19.89 -15.08
N ILE A 137 -9.55 20.38 -14.48
CA ILE A 137 -10.92 19.92 -14.78
C ILE A 137 -11.30 20.17 -16.24
N THR A 138 -10.81 21.26 -16.86
CA THR A 138 -11.16 21.59 -18.25
C THR A 138 -10.50 20.67 -19.26
N GLY A 139 -9.40 20.01 -18.90
CA GLY A 139 -8.68 19.05 -19.75
C GLY A 139 -8.83 17.59 -19.33
N LEU A 140 -9.76 17.26 -18.42
CA LEU A 140 -9.88 15.93 -17.81
C LEU A 140 -9.99 14.76 -18.81
N PHE A 141 -10.68 14.99 -19.93
CA PHE A 141 -10.92 13.94 -20.94
C PHE A 141 -9.92 13.94 -22.09
N ASP A 142 -9.05 14.95 -22.17
CA ASP A 142 -8.06 15.06 -23.23
C ASP A 142 -6.74 14.48 -22.75
N ARG A 143 -6.46 13.24 -23.17
CA ARG A 143 -5.23 12.51 -22.80
C ARG A 143 -3.94 13.26 -23.16
N SER A 144 -3.96 14.18 -24.12
CA SER A 144 -2.75 14.92 -24.49
C SER A 144 -2.30 15.90 -23.40
N ASN A 145 -3.22 16.30 -22.51
CA ASN A 145 -2.94 17.19 -21.38
C ASN A 145 -2.44 16.45 -20.14
N TRP A 146 -2.29 15.12 -20.20
CA TRP A 146 -1.91 14.31 -19.04
C TRP A 146 -0.70 13.46 -19.35
N GLU A 147 0.28 13.52 -18.47
CA GLU A 147 1.45 12.65 -18.49
C GLU A 147 1.50 11.84 -17.20
N MET A 148 1.80 10.55 -17.29
CA MET A 148 2.05 9.71 -16.11
C MET A 148 3.55 9.72 -15.82
N ARG A 149 3.95 10.22 -14.65
CA ARG A 149 5.34 10.21 -14.18
C ARG A 149 5.48 9.30 -12.98
N ASP A 150 6.64 8.70 -12.77
CA ASP A 150 6.90 7.91 -11.56
C ASP A 150 6.73 8.80 -10.31
N ALA A 151 6.09 8.26 -9.27
CA ALA A 151 5.70 9.04 -8.10
C ALA A 151 6.91 9.26 -7.17
N PRO A 152 7.30 10.52 -6.89
CA PRO A 152 8.42 10.79 -6.01
C PRO A 152 8.04 10.55 -4.55
N LEU A 153 8.99 10.03 -3.78
CA LEU A 153 8.85 9.78 -2.35
C LEU A 153 9.78 10.74 -1.60
N PHE A 154 9.17 11.70 -0.91
CA PHE A 154 9.92 12.64 -0.07
C PHE A 154 10.19 12.05 1.31
N ARG A 155 11.40 12.23 1.81
CA ARG A 155 11.78 11.83 3.17
C ARG A 155 12.12 13.07 4.00
N ASN A 156 11.62 13.10 5.24
CA ASN A 156 12.01 14.12 6.21
C ASN A 156 13.39 13.75 6.77
N VAL A 157 14.41 14.54 6.42
CA VAL A 157 15.72 14.50 7.09
C VAL A 157 15.72 15.60 8.15
N PRO A 158 16.00 15.29 9.44
CA PRO A 158 16.06 16.30 10.48
C PRO A 158 17.14 17.34 10.17
N GLU A 159 16.84 18.62 10.39
CA GLU A 159 17.82 19.70 10.22
C GLU A 159 19.09 19.43 11.06
N GLY A 160 20.25 19.39 10.38
CA GLY A 160 21.55 19.11 11.01
C GLY A 160 21.92 17.64 11.14
N ALA A 161 21.13 16.70 10.61
CA ALA A 161 21.55 15.32 10.47
C ALA A 161 22.50 15.16 9.27
N GLU A 162 23.76 14.80 9.52
CA GLU A 162 24.74 14.48 8.47
C GLU A 162 24.54 13.06 7.90
N VAL A 163 23.28 12.64 7.68
CA VAL A 163 22.94 11.32 7.16
C VAL A 163 22.36 11.49 5.77
N SER A 164 23.06 11.00 4.75
CA SER A 164 22.58 11.02 3.37
C SER A 164 21.38 10.08 3.21
N ILE A 165 20.38 10.51 2.42
CA ILE A 165 19.29 9.62 1.98
C ILE A 165 19.81 8.39 1.22
N GLU A 166 20.97 8.48 0.56
CA GLU A 166 21.54 7.37 -0.23
C GLU A 166 21.80 6.12 0.63
N ASP A 167 22.08 6.31 1.91
CA ASP A 167 22.33 5.22 2.87
C ASP A 167 21.03 4.56 3.35
N LEU A 168 19.86 5.12 3.04
CA LEU A 168 18.55 4.56 3.39
C LEU A 168 18.12 3.47 2.40
N PRO A 169 17.31 2.49 2.83
CA PRO A 169 16.74 1.49 1.92
C PRO A 169 15.99 2.14 0.76
N GLY A 170 16.49 1.93 -0.46
CA GLY A 170 15.96 2.53 -1.68
C GLY A 170 16.58 3.87 -2.06
N GLY A 171 17.54 4.42 -1.30
CA GLY A 171 18.18 5.71 -1.56
C GLY A 171 18.93 5.83 -2.89
N SER A 172 19.17 4.71 -3.58
CA SER A 172 19.68 4.69 -4.95
C SER A 172 18.60 5.00 -6.02
N ASP A 173 17.33 5.06 -5.63
CA ASP A 173 16.23 5.38 -6.54
C ASP A 173 16.14 6.91 -6.72
N PRO A 174 16.25 7.43 -7.97
CA PRO A 174 16.23 8.85 -8.24
C PRO A 174 14.92 9.55 -7.88
N GLN A 175 13.83 8.80 -7.65
CA GLN A 175 12.55 9.35 -7.21
C GLN A 175 12.45 9.47 -5.68
N ILE A 176 13.46 9.04 -4.92
CA ILE A 176 13.53 9.25 -3.46
C ILE A 176 14.44 10.46 -3.18
N VAL A 177 13.86 11.55 -2.67
CA VAL A 177 14.58 12.82 -2.43
C VAL A 177 14.27 13.39 -1.05
N GLU A 178 15.11 14.32 -0.58
CA GLU A 178 14.86 15.04 0.66
C GLU A 178 13.67 16.01 0.49
N VAL A 179 12.88 16.21 1.55
CA VAL A 179 11.90 17.29 1.55
C VAL A 179 12.64 18.61 1.35
N GLY A 180 12.34 19.28 0.25
CA GLY A 180 13.03 20.51 -0.17
C GLY A 180 13.75 20.36 -1.51
N GLU A 181 14.05 19.14 -1.92
CA GLU A 181 14.68 18.85 -3.20
C GLU A 181 13.64 18.60 -4.29
N VAL A 182 14.03 18.89 -5.53
CA VAL A 182 13.20 18.66 -6.71
C VAL A 182 13.62 17.33 -7.36
N PRO A 183 12.74 16.31 -7.39
CA PRO A 183 13.06 15.05 -8.05
C PRO A 183 13.26 15.25 -9.56
N PRO A 184 14.15 14.48 -10.21
CA PRO A 184 14.35 14.54 -11.65
C PRO A 184 13.03 14.30 -12.41
N GLY A 185 12.72 15.19 -13.37
CA GLY A 185 11.50 15.12 -14.17
C GLY A 185 10.27 15.78 -13.53
N TRP A 186 10.43 16.40 -12.36
CA TRP A 186 9.36 17.13 -11.65
C TRP A 186 9.60 18.65 -11.55
N GLU A 187 10.59 19.17 -12.26
CA GLU A 187 11.01 20.58 -12.20
C GLU A 187 9.88 21.54 -12.56
N GLY A 188 9.06 21.22 -13.56
CA GLY A 188 7.90 22.04 -13.95
C GLY A 188 6.69 21.93 -13.01
N VAL A 189 6.74 21.09 -11.98
CA VAL A 189 5.65 20.88 -11.00
C VAL A 189 6.04 21.40 -9.62
N TYR A 190 7.26 21.12 -9.18
CA TYR A 190 7.76 21.50 -7.85
C TYR A 190 8.77 22.65 -7.88
N GLY A 191 9.38 22.94 -9.03
CA GLY A 191 10.43 23.98 -9.15
C GLY A 191 9.95 25.38 -8.77
N ASP A 192 8.71 25.74 -9.09
CA ASP A 192 8.14 27.05 -8.74
C ASP A 192 7.42 27.06 -7.37
N VAL A 193 7.08 25.89 -6.82
CA VAL A 193 6.28 25.78 -5.58
C VAL A 193 7.15 25.91 -4.33
N MET A 194 8.42 25.50 -4.42
CA MET A 194 9.41 25.68 -3.35
C MET A 194 9.71 27.17 -3.08
N ASP A 195 9.64 28.04 -4.09
CA ASP A 195 9.82 29.49 -3.92
C ASP A 195 8.61 30.15 -3.21
N ALA A 196 7.42 29.54 -3.28
CA ALA A 196 6.21 30.08 -2.68
C ALA A 196 6.06 29.77 -1.17
N GLU A 197 6.76 28.75 -0.65
CA GLU A 197 6.78 28.44 0.79
C GLU A 197 7.99 29.04 1.52
N LEU A 198 8.90 29.70 0.80
CA LEU A 198 10.07 30.42 1.33
C LEU A 198 9.87 31.94 1.45
N ALA A 199 8.63 32.45 1.27
CA ALA A 199 8.28 33.86 1.36
C ALA A 199 7.42 34.20 2.60
#